data_AF-A0A3N1IUZ0-F1
#
_entry.id   AF-A0A3N1IUZ0-F1
#
_cell.length_a   1.000
_cell.length_b   1.000
_cell.length_c   1.000
_cell.angle_alpha   90.00
_cell.angle_beta   90.00
_cell.angle_gamma   90.00
#
_symmetry.space_group_name_H-M   'P 1'
#
loop_
_entity.id
_entity.type
_entity.pdbx_description
1 polymer ?
#
loop_
_entity_poly.entity_id
_entity_poly.type
_entity_poly.pdbx_seq_one_letter_code
_entity_poly.pdbx_strand_id
1 'polypeptide(L)'
;MMKKTKNRLSKALHQVLTWAEGIQIFRGQRYNDYMNGGGLAVLANIDLFKYGMAESGTSLTLAIKGAHHEACLHMAQAFRRLAIADMLGIHSKIGTGRFIIGDPDTVTHTMLGAIATGQPDLVPVFHQTIFDGIAGGYGMRDGHHIPIGTTLRYAAFGLTIIGDWLGKPLDLDKHALPRDPAWGQLVAHWREPDPEKFLPVILAACDTHVERIALTEKEDDSGHFEFGSVFLAVYPTEILAVLRLRDMLGLPNPAYIDHPLMQTPYAAITCLPGDVTERDELLENFLEVVRQRDPQVLPISM
;
A
#
# COMPACT_ATOMS: atom_id res chain seq x y z
N MET A 1 15.70 -24.90 -1.88
CA MET A 1 14.99 -23.75 -1.29
C MET A 1 13.58 -23.57 -1.88
N MET A 2 13.41 -23.57 -3.21
CA MET A 2 12.13 -23.45 -3.93
C MET A 2 10.90 -24.22 -3.36
N LYS A 3 11.06 -25.45 -2.85
CA LYS A 3 9.94 -26.23 -2.28
C LYS A 3 9.35 -25.60 -1.00
N LYS A 4 10.15 -24.90 -0.19
CA LYS A 4 9.67 -24.17 0.99
C LYS A 4 9.00 -22.85 0.59
N THR A 5 9.54 -22.14 -0.40
CA THR A 5 9.01 -20.88 -0.92
C THR A 5 7.60 -21.06 -1.49
N LYS A 6 7.37 -22.06 -2.36
CA LYS A 6 6.01 -22.37 -2.87
C LYS A 6 4.97 -22.72 -1.79
N ASN A 7 5.42 -23.22 -0.63
CA ASN A 7 4.53 -23.61 0.46
C ASN A 7 3.93 -22.39 1.18
N ARG A 8 4.68 -21.28 1.28
CA ARG A 8 4.24 -20.07 2.00
C ARG A 8 3.08 -19.37 1.30
N LEU A 9 3.25 -19.08 0.01
CA LEU A 9 2.18 -18.54 -0.83
C LEU A 9 0.94 -19.45 -0.80
N SER A 10 1.10 -20.76 -0.98
CA SER A 10 -0.02 -21.70 -0.94
C SER A 10 -0.81 -21.59 0.38
N LYS A 11 -0.14 -21.55 1.53
CA LYS A 11 -0.82 -21.39 2.83
C LYS A 11 -1.59 -20.07 2.94
N ALA A 12 -1.01 -18.96 2.50
CA ALA A 12 -1.69 -17.67 2.48
C ALA A 12 -2.93 -17.71 1.56
N LEU A 13 -2.82 -18.32 0.37
CA LEU A 13 -3.93 -18.48 -0.58
C LEU A 13 -5.14 -19.19 0.04
N HIS A 14 -4.91 -20.22 0.88
CA HIS A 14 -6.00 -20.95 1.55
C HIS A 14 -6.73 -20.11 2.61
N GLN A 15 -6.15 -19.00 3.06
CA GLN A 15 -6.72 -18.13 4.10
C GLN A 15 -7.47 -16.93 3.53
N VAL A 16 -7.33 -16.63 2.22
CA VAL A 16 -7.85 -15.39 1.62
C VAL A 16 -9.35 -15.24 1.78
N LEU A 17 -10.14 -16.28 1.49
CA LEU A 17 -11.59 -16.21 1.59
C LEU A 17 -12.04 -15.91 3.02
N THR A 18 -11.50 -16.64 4.00
CA THR A 18 -11.82 -16.42 5.42
C THR A 18 -11.41 -15.01 5.88
N TRP A 19 -10.25 -14.52 5.45
CA TRP A 19 -9.80 -13.17 5.77
C TRP A 19 -10.71 -12.11 5.14
N ALA A 20 -11.04 -12.26 3.85
CA ALA A 20 -11.88 -11.33 3.10
C ALA A 20 -13.31 -11.24 3.66
N GLU A 21 -13.90 -12.38 4.00
CA GLU A 21 -15.22 -12.42 4.65
C GLU A 21 -15.19 -11.78 6.04
N GLY A 22 -14.11 -12.00 6.80
CA GLY A 22 -13.94 -11.44 8.14
C GLY A 22 -13.85 -9.91 8.15
N ILE A 23 -13.17 -9.31 7.17
CA ILE A 23 -12.97 -7.85 7.12
C ILE A 23 -14.21 -7.09 6.61
N GLN A 24 -15.13 -7.76 5.90
CA GLN A 24 -16.36 -7.16 5.37
C GLN A 24 -17.43 -6.85 6.42
N ILE A 25 -17.30 -7.32 7.67
CA ILE A 25 -18.32 -7.21 8.73
C ILE A 25 -18.34 -5.81 9.40
N PHE A 26 -17.85 -4.77 8.72
CA PHE A 26 -17.68 -3.44 9.27
C PHE A 26 -18.89 -2.52 9.03
N ARG A 27 -19.34 -1.77 10.06
CA ARG A 27 -20.56 -0.94 10.01
C ARG A 27 -20.35 0.58 10.11
N GLY A 28 -19.11 1.06 10.28
CA GLY A 28 -18.78 2.50 10.22
C GLY A 28 -19.58 3.43 11.13
N GLN A 29 -19.85 3.06 12.38
CA GLN A 29 -20.66 3.89 13.28
C GLN A 29 -20.08 5.31 13.47
N ARG A 30 -18.76 5.44 13.65
CA ARG A 30 -18.13 6.75 13.88
C ARG A 30 -18.16 7.60 12.63
N TYR A 31 -18.04 6.97 11.46
CA TYR A 31 -18.27 7.62 10.17
C TYR A 31 -19.68 8.20 10.12
N ASN A 32 -20.71 7.38 10.36
CA ASN A 32 -22.10 7.82 10.30
C ASN A 32 -22.42 8.92 11.33
N ASP A 33 -21.92 8.78 12.56
CA ASP A 33 -22.09 9.81 13.60
C ASP A 33 -21.47 11.14 13.16
N TYR A 34 -20.29 11.08 12.53
CA TYR A 34 -19.64 12.26 11.98
C TYR A 34 -20.43 12.86 10.82
N MET A 35 -20.88 12.07 9.85
CA MET A 35 -21.67 12.57 8.72
C MET A 35 -22.98 13.23 9.15
N ASN A 36 -23.56 12.83 10.27
CA ASN A 36 -24.79 13.39 10.83
C ASN A 36 -24.58 14.62 11.75
N GLY A 37 -23.40 15.25 11.70
CA GLY A 37 -23.09 16.45 12.48
C GLY A 37 -22.58 16.18 13.90
N GLY A 38 -22.57 14.92 14.34
CA GLY A 38 -21.93 14.49 15.59
C GLY A 38 -20.44 14.16 15.40
N GLY A 39 -19.84 13.48 16.38
CA GLY A 39 -18.52 12.84 16.26
C GLY A 39 -17.31 13.75 16.05
N LEU A 40 -16.14 13.12 15.84
CA LEU A 40 -14.86 13.78 15.54
C LEU A 40 -14.31 13.25 14.22
N ALA A 41 -13.75 14.12 13.37
CA ALA A 41 -13.17 13.75 12.07
C ALA A 41 -12.11 12.64 12.19
N VAL A 42 -11.22 12.75 13.19
CA VAL A 42 -10.18 11.73 13.48
C VAL A 42 -10.78 10.34 13.76
N LEU A 43 -11.95 10.27 14.39
CA LEU A 43 -12.61 9.02 14.72
C LEU A 43 -13.33 8.43 13.49
N ALA A 44 -13.92 9.28 12.66
CA ALA A 44 -14.49 8.88 11.37
C ALA A 44 -13.40 8.44 10.37
N ASN A 45 -12.21 9.03 10.42
CA ASN A 45 -11.06 8.66 9.61
C ASN A 45 -10.62 7.20 9.84
N ILE A 46 -10.70 6.71 11.08
CA ILE A 46 -10.45 5.30 11.40
C ILE A 46 -11.46 4.40 10.68
N ASP A 47 -12.71 4.84 10.57
CA ASP A 47 -13.76 4.10 9.87
C ASP A 47 -13.56 4.15 8.35
N LEU A 48 -13.11 5.29 7.80
CA LEU A 48 -12.72 5.40 6.39
C LEU A 48 -11.61 4.40 6.02
N PHE A 49 -10.57 4.28 6.85
CA PHE A 49 -9.51 3.28 6.66
C PHE A 49 -10.09 1.86 6.65
N LYS A 50 -10.99 1.54 7.59
CA LYS A 50 -11.64 0.23 7.67
C LYS A 50 -12.55 -0.06 6.48
N TYR A 51 -13.24 0.95 5.95
CA TYR A 51 -13.95 0.83 4.68
C TYR A 51 -13.00 0.49 3.54
N GLY A 52 -11.83 1.13 3.46
CA GLY A 52 -10.78 0.77 2.50
C GLY A 52 -10.39 -0.71 2.62
N MET A 53 -10.09 -1.19 3.83
CA MET A 53 -9.76 -2.60 4.05
C MET A 53 -10.88 -3.57 3.69
N ALA A 54 -12.14 -3.20 3.96
CA ALA A 54 -13.30 -4.00 3.57
C ALA A 54 -13.45 -4.10 2.04
N GLU A 55 -13.21 -3.00 1.32
CA GLU A 55 -13.18 -3.00 -0.15
C GLU A 55 -12.06 -3.86 -0.73
N SER A 56 -10.87 -3.84 -0.11
CA SER A 56 -9.80 -4.77 -0.48
C SER A 56 -10.26 -6.22 -0.35
N GLY A 57 -10.95 -6.57 0.74
CA GLY A 57 -11.57 -7.89 0.91
C GLY A 57 -12.55 -8.24 -0.22
N THR A 58 -13.46 -7.33 -0.55
CA THR A 58 -14.41 -7.48 -1.67
C THR A 58 -13.70 -7.72 -2.99
N SER A 59 -12.66 -6.93 -3.28
CA SER A 59 -11.85 -7.08 -4.48
C SER A 59 -11.22 -8.48 -4.60
N LEU A 60 -10.60 -8.98 -3.52
CA LEU A 60 -10.00 -10.33 -3.53
C LEU A 60 -11.05 -11.41 -3.78
N THR A 61 -12.24 -11.31 -3.17
CA THR A 61 -13.34 -12.26 -3.40
C THR A 61 -13.82 -12.23 -4.85
N LEU A 62 -13.92 -11.05 -5.46
CA LEU A 62 -14.35 -10.89 -6.86
C LEU A 62 -13.31 -11.45 -7.84
N ALA A 63 -12.02 -11.22 -7.57
CA ALA A 63 -10.94 -11.74 -8.41
C ALA A 63 -10.93 -13.27 -8.49
N ILE A 64 -11.19 -13.97 -7.37
CA ILE A 64 -11.31 -15.45 -7.36
C ILE A 64 -12.48 -15.92 -8.23
N LYS A 65 -13.55 -15.13 -8.32
CA LYS A 65 -14.73 -15.42 -9.14
C LYS A 65 -14.53 -15.05 -10.62
N GLY A 66 -13.36 -14.51 -10.99
CA GLY A 66 -13.07 -14.05 -12.36
C GLY A 66 -13.68 -12.69 -12.71
N ALA A 67 -14.29 -11.98 -11.75
CA ALA A 67 -14.86 -10.65 -11.92
C ALA A 67 -13.76 -9.57 -11.80
N HIS A 68 -12.76 -9.62 -12.69
CA HIS A 68 -11.53 -8.83 -12.55
C HIS A 68 -11.76 -7.33 -12.71
N HIS A 69 -12.70 -6.90 -13.57
CA HIS A 69 -13.00 -5.49 -13.74
C HIS A 69 -13.56 -4.86 -12.46
N GLU A 70 -14.53 -5.53 -11.85
CA GLU A 70 -15.12 -5.12 -10.57
C GLU A 70 -14.08 -5.22 -9.44
N ALA A 71 -13.26 -6.27 -9.42
CA ALA A 71 -12.16 -6.37 -8.46
C ALA A 71 -11.20 -5.18 -8.56
N CYS A 72 -10.84 -4.76 -9.77
CA CYS A 72 -10.01 -3.59 -10.03
C CYS A 72 -10.65 -2.30 -9.49
N LEU A 73 -11.93 -2.07 -9.77
CA LEU A 73 -12.69 -0.93 -9.25
C LEU A 73 -12.65 -0.89 -7.71
N HIS A 74 -13.00 -2.00 -7.06
CA HIS A 74 -13.02 -2.09 -5.60
C HIS A 74 -11.62 -1.88 -4.99
N MET A 75 -10.56 -2.43 -5.60
CA MET A 75 -9.20 -2.25 -5.09
C MET A 75 -8.71 -0.80 -5.26
N ALA A 76 -9.06 -0.15 -6.37
CA ALA A 76 -8.74 1.26 -6.56
C ALA A 76 -9.43 2.12 -5.50
N GLN A 77 -10.74 1.96 -5.28
CA GLN A 77 -11.44 2.66 -4.21
C GLN A 77 -10.84 2.36 -2.83
N ALA A 78 -10.46 1.11 -2.58
CA ALA A 78 -9.77 0.71 -1.36
C ALA A 78 -8.50 1.53 -1.12
N PHE A 79 -7.54 1.50 -2.05
CA PHE A 79 -6.29 2.24 -1.90
C PHE A 79 -6.48 3.75 -1.87
N ARG A 80 -7.49 4.28 -2.56
CA ARG A 80 -7.84 5.70 -2.46
C ARG A 80 -8.22 6.07 -1.03
N ARG A 81 -9.15 5.31 -0.43
CA ARG A 81 -9.62 5.53 0.95
C ARG A 81 -8.49 5.34 1.96
N LEU A 82 -7.66 4.31 1.80
CA LEU A 82 -6.50 4.05 2.65
C LEU A 82 -5.50 5.21 2.57
N ALA A 83 -5.15 5.67 1.37
CA ALA A 83 -4.19 6.76 1.18
C ALA A 83 -4.66 8.07 1.80
N ILE A 84 -5.93 8.43 1.57
CA ILE A 84 -6.53 9.61 2.20
C ILE A 84 -6.56 9.45 3.72
N ALA A 85 -6.99 8.29 4.22
CA ALA A 85 -7.08 8.07 5.65
C ALA A 85 -5.71 8.13 6.34
N ASP A 86 -4.66 7.59 5.73
CA ASP A 86 -3.30 7.68 6.23
C ASP A 86 -2.79 9.13 6.22
N MET A 87 -2.99 9.87 5.14
CA MET A 87 -2.61 11.29 5.06
C MET A 87 -3.28 12.14 6.15
N LEU A 88 -4.60 12.00 6.33
CA LEU A 88 -5.35 12.68 7.37
C LEU A 88 -4.90 12.23 8.77
N GLY A 89 -4.62 10.94 8.92
CA GLY A 89 -4.11 10.35 10.15
C GLY A 89 -2.80 11.00 10.57
N ILE A 90 -1.85 11.15 9.64
CA ILE A 90 -0.56 11.82 9.85
C ILE A 90 -0.78 13.29 10.19
N HIS A 91 -1.52 14.02 9.35
CA HIS A 91 -1.73 15.47 9.52
C HIS A 91 -2.42 15.83 10.83
N SER A 92 -3.39 15.02 11.27
CA SER A 92 -4.10 15.21 12.55
C SER A 92 -3.19 15.14 13.79
N LYS A 93 -1.94 14.69 13.65
CA LYS A 93 -0.99 14.58 14.77
C LYS A 93 -0.12 15.82 14.97
N ILE A 94 -0.21 16.83 14.12
CA ILE A 94 0.54 18.09 14.28
C ILE A 94 0.33 18.64 15.70
N GLY A 95 1.43 18.94 16.39
CA GLY A 95 1.41 19.49 17.75
C GLY A 95 1.01 18.51 18.86
N THR A 96 0.71 17.25 18.55
CA THR A 96 0.25 16.26 19.56
C THR A 96 1.38 15.42 20.17
N GLY A 97 2.54 15.35 19.51
CA GLY A 97 3.62 14.42 19.85
C GLY A 97 3.27 12.93 19.67
N ARG A 98 2.15 12.63 18.99
CA ARG A 98 1.69 11.27 18.72
C ARG A 98 1.99 10.86 17.28
N PHE A 99 1.94 9.55 17.04
CA PHE A 99 2.16 8.93 15.75
C PHE A 99 0.90 8.14 15.33
N ILE A 100 0.78 7.81 14.04
CA ILE A 100 -0.20 6.84 13.59
C ILE A 100 0.16 5.44 14.12
N ILE A 101 -0.80 4.50 14.06
CA ILE A 101 -0.56 3.10 14.47
C ILE A 101 0.40 2.40 13.50
N GLY A 102 0.29 2.72 12.21
CA GLY A 102 1.20 2.22 11.18
C GLY A 102 2.59 2.86 11.24
N ASP A 103 3.48 2.30 10.44
CA ASP A 103 4.85 2.75 10.26
C ASP A 103 5.12 3.12 8.79
N PRO A 104 6.33 3.55 8.42
CA PRO A 104 6.67 3.81 7.03
C PRO A 104 6.40 2.64 6.09
N ASP A 105 6.50 1.37 6.53
CA ASP A 105 6.22 0.21 5.67
C ASP A 105 4.74 0.21 5.24
N THR A 106 3.85 0.45 6.21
CA THR A 106 2.39 0.49 6.00
C THR A 106 1.99 1.56 4.97
N VAL A 107 2.44 2.80 5.15
CA VAL A 107 2.05 3.91 4.26
C VAL A 107 2.74 3.80 2.89
N THR A 108 3.93 3.20 2.82
CA THR A 108 4.61 2.91 1.55
C THR A 108 3.83 1.88 0.76
N HIS A 109 3.34 0.81 1.41
CA HIS A 109 2.45 -0.16 0.77
C HIS A 109 1.20 0.52 0.21
N THR A 110 0.56 1.43 0.97
CA THR A 110 -0.60 2.18 0.49
C THR A 110 -0.28 3.02 -0.76
N MET A 111 0.86 3.71 -0.81
CA MET A 111 1.27 4.47 -2.01
C MET A 111 1.54 3.55 -3.20
N LEU A 112 2.25 2.44 -3.01
CA LEU A 112 2.49 1.47 -4.08
C LEU A 112 1.17 0.88 -4.60
N GLY A 113 0.20 0.61 -3.72
CA GLY A 113 -1.12 0.14 -4.13
C GLY A 113 -1.93 1.17 -4.90
N ALA A 114 -1.85 2.45 -4.51
CA ALA A 114 -2.42 3.54 -5.30
C ALA A 114 -1.81 3.59 -6.71
N ILE A 115 -0.49 3.42 -6.84
CA ILE A 115 0.18 3.30 -8.14
C ILE A 115 -0.37 2.09 -8.90
N ALA A 116 -0.29 0.88 -8.32
CA ALA A 116 -0.70 -0.37 -8.95
C ALA A 116 -2.16 -0.36 -9.46
N THR A 117 -3.02 0.41 -8.81
CA THR A 117 -4.44 0.57 -9.14
C THR A 117 -4.76 1.84 -9.92
N GLY A 118 -3.76 2.44 -10.58
CA GLY A 118 -3.99 3.51 -11.55
C GLY A 118 -4.30 4.87 -10.92
N GLN A 119 -3.79 5.13 -9.72
CA GLN A 119 -4.03 6.38 -8.98
C GLN A 119 -2.72 7.11 -8.63
N PRO A 120 -1.84 7.35 -9.61
CA PRO A 120 -0.54 7.98 -9.35
C PRO A 120 -0.67 9.41 -8.82
N ASP A 121 -1.78 10.11 -9.12
CA ASP A 121 -1.99 11.50 -8.71
C ASP A 121 -2.06 11.69 -7.18
N LEU A 122 -2.38 10.63 -6.42
CA LEU A 122 -2.39 10.66 -4.95
C LEU A 122 -0.98 10.68 -4.36
N VAL A 123 -0.01 10.12 -5.08
CA VAL A 123 1.29 9.76 -4.52
C VAL A 123 2.17 10.98 -4.22
N PRO A 124 2.24 12.05 -5.05
CA PRO A 124 3.07 13.21 -4.73
C PRO A 124 2.69 13.87 -3.40
N VAL A 125 1.39 14.06 -3.16
CA VAL A 125 0.87 14.68 -1.93
C VAL A 125 1.06 13.74 -0.73
N PHE A 126 0.84 12.44 -0.91
CA PHE A 126 1.03 11.46 0.17
C PHE A 126 2.50 11.34 0.55
N HIS A 127 3.40 11.23 -0.43
CA HIS A 127 4.84 11.25 -0.23
C HIS A 127 5.28 12.50 0.55
N GLN A 128 4.81 13.68 0.15
CA GLN A 128 5.11 14.92 0.88
C GLN A 128 4.60 14.87 2.33
N THR A 129 3.38 14.38 2.55
CA THR A 129 2.77 14.25 3.88
C THR A 129 3.60 13.37 4.82
N ILE A 130 4.16 12.27 4.31
CA ILE A 130 5.05 11.39 5.10
C ILE A 130 6.31 12.14 5.53
N PHE A 131 6.99 12.83 4.61
CA PHE A 131 8.24 13.52 4.92
C PHE A 131 8.04 14.78 5.76
N ASP A 132 6.91 15.48 5.62
CA ASP A 132 6.54 16.57 6.52
C ASP A 132 6.31 16.05 7.94
N GLY A 133 5.64 14.90 8.07
CA GLY A 133 5.46 14.21 9.35
C GLY A 133 6.79 13.83 10.01
N ILE A 134 7.69 13.20 9.26
CA ILE A 134 9.03 12.84 9.73
C ILE A 134 9.83 14.08 10.15
N ALA A 135 9.92 15.09 9.27
CA ALA A 135 10.71 16.29 9.53
C ALA A 135 10.13 17.14 10.68
N GLY A 136 8.81 17.17 10.81
CA GLY A 136 8.11 17.89 11.87
C GLY A 136 7.98 17.11 13.18
N GLY A 137 8.41 15.84 13.23
CA GLY A 137 8.30 15.00 14.43
C GLY A 137 6.86 14.67 14.85
N TYR A 138 5.96 14.52 13.89
CA TYR A 138 4.54 14.20 14.14
C TYR A 138 4.04 13.13 13.18
N GLY A 139 3.11 12.29 13.62
CA GLY A 139 2.36 11.40 12.72
C GLY A 139 3.15 10.21 12.17
N MET A 140 4.41 10.41 11.78
CA MET A 140 5.33 9.41 11.23
C MET A 140 6.63 9.38 12.02
N ARG A 141 7.10 8.16 12.34
CA ARG A 141 8.42 7.94 12.93
C ARG A 141 9.44 7.80 11.81
N ASP A 142 10.65 8.28 12.06
CA ASP A 142 11.81 7.95 11.24
C ASP A 142 12.47 6.64 11.71
N GLY A 143 13.45 6.15 10.93
CA GLY A 143 14.19 4.94 11.24
C GLY A 143 15.10 5.04 12.47
N HIS A 144 15.31 6.24 13.03
CA HIS A 144 16.08 6.40 14.27
C HIS A 144 15.28 5.97 15.50
N HIS A 145 13.94 5.87 15.38
CA HIS A 145 13.03 5.56 16.48
C HIS A 145 12.04 4.44 16.11
N ILE A 146 12.57 3.30 15.65
CA ILE A 146 11.76 2.16 15.23
C ILE A 146 11.09 1.42 16.40
N PRO A 147 9.79 1.06 16.28
CA PRO A 147 9.16 0.07 17.14
C PRO A 147 9.90 -1.28 17.11
N ILE A 148 9.77 -2.07 18.18
CA ILE A 148 10.26 -3.45 18.19
C ILE A 148 9.52 -4.25 17.11
N GLY A 149 10.24 -5.04 16.33
CA GLY A 149 9.67 -5.95 15.32
C GLY A 149 9.60 -5.37 13.90
N THR A 150 9.69 -4.06 13.71
CA THR A 150 9.79 -3.48 12.35
C THR A 150 11.25 -3.41 11.89
N THR A 151 11.45 -3.53 10.59
CA THR A 151 12.77 -3.34 9.98
C THR A 151 12.80 -2.23 8.96
N LEU A 152 11.66 -1.65 8.58
CA LEU A 152 11.56 -0.57 7.61
C LEU A 152 12.23 -0.86 6.25
N ARG A 153 12.51 -2.13 5.94
CA ARG A 153 13.14 -2.53 4.67
C ARG A 153 12.17 -2.32 3.51
N TYR A 154 10.88 -2.54 3.75
CA TYR A 154 9.84 -2.34 2.75
C TYR A 154 9.72 -0.86 2.35
N ALA A 155 9.68 0.03 3.35
CA ALA A 155 9.72 1.47 3.19
C ALA A 155 10.99 1.93 2.49
N ALA A 156 12.15 1.41 2.91
CA ALA A 156 13.44 1.78 2.33
C ALA A 156 13.46 1.58 0.81
N PHE A 157 13.06 0.41 0.30
CA PHE A 157 13.05 0.18 -1.14
C PHE A 157 11.90 0.92 -1.83
N GLY A 158 10.69 0.87 -1.27
CA GLY A 158 9.50 1.43 -1.91
C GLY A 158 9.58 2.96 -2.04
N LEU A 159 9.99 3.65 -0.97
CA LEU A 159 10.23 5.09 -0.99
C LEU A 159 11.42 5.48 -1.87
N THR A 160 12.43 4.60 -2.04
CA THR A 160 13.51 4.86 -3.00
C THR A 160 12.99 4.88 -4.43
N ILE A 161 12.16 3.90 -4.82
CA ILE A 161 11.56 3.84 -6.17
C ILE A 161 10.59 5.01 -6.39
N ILE A 162 9.71 5.29 -5.42
CA ILE A 162 8.76 6.40 -5.50
C ILE A 162 9.51 7.74 -5.57
N GLY A 163 10.51 7.95 -4.72
CA GLY A 163 11.33 9.15 -4.72
C GLY A 163 12.05 9.36 -6.05
N ASP A 164 12.66 8.32 -6.61
CA ASP A 164 13.28 8.37 -7.94
C ASP A 164 12.26 8.72 -9.05
N TRP A 165 11.07 8.11 -9.01
CA TRP A 165 9.98 8.44 -9.95
C TRP A 165 9.54 9.90 -9.86
N LEU A 166 9.43 10.45 -8.64
CA LEU A 166 9.03 11.83 -8.38
C LEU A 166 10.16 12.86 -8.62
N GLY A 167 11.38 12.41 -8.96
CA GLY A 167 12.55 13.31 -9.06
C GLY A 167 13.00 13.86 -7.69
N LYS A 168 12.66 13.17 -6.61
CA LYS A 168 13.01 13.47 -5.21
C LYS A 168 13.72 12.24 -4.58
N PRO A 169 14.97 11.92 -4.97
CA PRO A 169 15.66 10.73 -4.48
C PRO A 169 15.72 10.67 -2.94
N LEU A 170 15.52 9.47 -2.40
CA LEU A 170 15.53 9.23 -0.96
C LEU A 170 16.95 9.20 -0.39
N ASP A 171 17.18 9.98 0.66
CA ASP A 171 18.39 9.87 1.49
C ASP A 171 18.15 8.84 2.61
N LEU A 172 18.56 7.60 2.38
CA LEU A 172 18.40 6.50 3.33
C LEU A 172 19.11 6.78 4.66
N ASP A 173 20.30 7.36 4.60
CA ASP A 173 21.14 7.58 5.78
C ASP A 173 20.54 8.69 6.67
N LYS A 174 20.03 9.77 6.06
CA LYS A 174 19.29 10.82 6.77
C LYS A 174 18.11 10.26 7.58
N HIS A 175 17.39 9.30 7.02
CA HIS A 175 16.17 8.74 7.62
C HIS A 175 16.40 7.43 8.39
N ALA A 176 17.65 6.97 8.54
CA ALA A 176 18.02 5.69 9.14
C ALA A 176 17.23 4.50 8.58
N LEU A 177 16.98 4.52 7.27
CA LEU A 177 16.30 3.43 6.57
C LEU A 177 17.34 2.39 6.10
N PRO A 178 17.16 1.10 6.42
CA PRO A 178 18.16 0.10 6.10
C PRO A 178 18.18 -0.22 4.60
N ARG A 179 19.38 -0.39 4.07
CA ARG A 179 19.57 -0.97 2.74
C ARG A 179 19.25 -2.46 2.81
N ASP A 180 18.47 -2.95 1.84
CA ASP A 180 18.12 -4.35 1.75
C ASP A 180 18.63 -4.96 0.44
N PRO A 181 19.65 -5.83 0.49
CA PRO A 181 20.18 -6.49 -0.70
C PRO A 181 19.13 -7.29 -1.48
N ALA A 182 18.09 -7.83 -0.83
CA ALA A 182 17.06 -8.62 -1.51
C ALA A 182 16.23 -7.77 -2.47
N TRP A 183 15.90 -6.53 -2.08
CA TRP A 183 15.21 -5.57 -2.94
C TRP A 183 16.17 -4.74 -3.81
N GLY A 184 17.48 -4.79 -3.55
CA GLY A 184 18.47 -3.95 -4.20
C GLY A 184 18.52 -4.06 -5.72
N GLN A 185 18.27 -5.26 -6.28
CA GLN A 185 18.20 -5.44 -7.73
C GLN A 185 16.99 -4.72 -8.34
N LEU A 186 15.83 -4.81 -7.70
CA LEU A 186 14.63 -4.09 -8.15
C LEU A 186 14.86 -2.58 -8.11
N VAL A 187 15.40 -2.06 -7.00
CA VAL A 187 15.73 -0.64 -6.85
C VAL A 187 16.71 -0.15 -7.93
N ALA A 188 17.75 -0.93 -8.24
CA ALA A 188 18.77 -0.53 -9.21
C ALA A 188 18.28 -0.60 -10.68
N HIS A 189 17.35 -1.50 -10.99
CA HIS A 189 17.01 -1.87 -12.36
C HIS A 189 15.53 -1.68 -12.72
N TRP A 190 14.71 -1.06 -11.88
CA TRP A 190 13.28 -0.85 -12.18
C TRP A 190 13.03 -0.04 -13.46
N ARG A 191 14.01 0.75 -13.92
CA ARG A 191 13.97 1.49 -15.20
C ARG A 191 14.70 0.80 -16.37
N GLU A 192 15.13 -0.45 -16.23
CA GLU A 192 15.82 -1.19 -17.30
C GLU A 192 14.96 -1.18 -18.58
N PRO A 193 15.45 -0.61 -19.70
CA PRO A 193 14.67 -0.47 -20.93
C PRO A 193 14.45 -1.79 -21.68
N ASP A 194 15.31 -2.78 -21.49
CA ASP A 194 15.17 -4.09 -22.11
C ASP A 194 14.31 -5.02 -21.24
N PRO A 195 13.09 -5.41 -21.67
CA PRO A 195 12.21 -6.24 -20.86
C PRO A 195 12.81 -7.63 -20.57
N GLU A 196 13.68 -8.15 -21.44
CA GLU A 196 14.35 -9.44 -21.22
C GLU A 196 15.43 -9.34 -20.12
N LYS A 197 16.07 -8.18 -19.97
CA LYS A 197 17.00 -7.92 -18.85
C LYS A 197 16.26 -7.59 -17.56
N PHE A 198 15.07 -7.01 -17.65
CA PHE A 198 14.23 -6.72 -16.49
C PHE A 198 13.53 -7.98 -15.93
N LEU A 199 13.21 -8.96 -16.78
CA LEU A 199 12.57 -10.21 -16.36
C LEU A 199 13.26 -10.93 -15.18
N PRO A 200 14.58 -11.19 -15.17
CA PRO A 200 15.22 -11.82 -14.01
C PRO A 200 15.15 -10.95 -12.75
N VAL A 201 15.09 -9.63 -12.87
CA VAL A 201 14.94 -8.70 -11.73
C VAL A 201 13.55 -8.83 -11.11
N ILE A 202 12.49 -8.85 -11.93
CA ILE A 202 11.12 -8.97 -11.43
C ILE A 202 10.82 -10.37 -10.87
N LEU A 203 11.43 -11.41 -11.44
CA LEU A 203 11.35 -12.77 -10.88
C LEU A 203 11.99 -12.85 -9.49
N ALA A 204 13.16 -12.24 -9.29
CA ALA A 204 13.82 -12.18 -7.98
C ALA A 204 13.00 -11.39 -6.94
N ALA A 205 12.30 -10.34 -7.37
CA ALA A 205 11.35 -9.61 -6.54
C ALA A 205 10.17 -10.49 -6.13
N CYS A 206 9.62 -11.30 -7.05
CA CYS A 206 8.57 -12.27 -6.74
C CYS A 206 9.01 -13.33 -5.73
N ASP A 207 10.23 -13.86 -5.88
CA ASP A 207 10.80 -14.82 -4.93
C ASP A 207 10.96 -14.18 -3.55
N THR A 208 11.50 -12.96 -3.49
CA THR A 208 11.67 -12.19 -2.24
C THR A 208 10.34 -11.98 -1.53
N HIS A 209 9.30 -11.57 -2.27
CA HIS A 209 7.95 -11.42 -1.73
C HIS A 209 7.49 -12.70 -1.02
N VAL A 210 7.52 -13.83 -1.73
CA VAL A 210 7.02 -15.11 -1.21
C VAL A 210 7.86 -15.61 -0.03
N GLU A 211 9.18 -15.42 -0.07
CA GLU A 211 10.07 -15.80 1.03
C GLU A 211 9.76 -15.02 2.31
N ARG A 212 9.23 -13.80 2.20
CA ARG A 212 8.98 -12.87 3.31
C ARG A 212 7.52 -12.83 3.80
N ILE A 213 6.68 -13.77 3.39
CA ILE A 213 5.30 -13.97 3.90
C ILE A 213 5.30 -14.55 5.33
N ALA A 214 4.99 -13.77 6.36
CA ALA A 214 4.83 -14.37 7.69
C ALA A 214 3.59 -15.28 7.74
N LEU A 215 3.74 -16.50 8.27
CA LEU A 215 2.66 -17.47 8.43
C LEU A 215 2.09 -17.52 9.85
N THR A 216 2.74 -16.84 10.78
CA THR A 216 2.35 -16.77 12.20
C THR A 216 2.69 -15.39 12.76
N GLU A 217 1.98 -14.96 13.79
CA GLU A 217 2.26 -13.71 14.53
C GLU A 217 3.71 -13.67 15.03
N LYS A 218 4.24 -14.78 15.54
CA LYS A 218 5.65 -14.87 15.96
C LYS A 218 6.65 -14.63 14.82
N GLU A 219 6.32 -15.08 13.59
CA GLU A 219 7.15 -14.78 12.43
C GLU A 219 7.03 -13.29 12.10
N ASP A 220 5.83 -12.73 12.08
CA ASP A 220 5.58 -11.31 11.81
C ASP A 220 6.38 -10.41 12.79
N ASP A 221 6.27 -10.67 14.08
CA ASP A 221 6.96 -9.94 15.16
C ASP A 221 8.50 -10.10 15.15
N SER A 222 9.04 -11.03 14.37
CA SER A 222 10.50 -11.29 14.34
C SER A 222 11.29 -10.25 13.54
N GLY A 223 10.62 -9.41 12.74
CA GLY A 223 11.26 -8.48 11.79
C GLY A 223 11.96 -9.14 10.60
N HIS A 224 11.91 -10.47 10.47
CA HIS A 224 12.48 -11.19 9.34
C HIS A 224 11.52 -11.29 8.14
N PHE A 225 10.25 -10.95 8.35
CA PHE A 225 9.17 -11.02 7.38
C PHE A 225 8.59 -9.63 7.16
N GLU A 226 7.99 -9.42 6.00
CA GLU A 226 7.44 -8.13 5.56
C GLU A 226 5.93 -8.20 5.29
N PHE A 227 5.41 -9.41 5.04
CA PHE A 227 4.02 -9.60 4.68
C PHE A 227 3.31 -10.44 5.75
N GLY A 228 2.93 -9.78 6.85
CA GLY A 228 2.29 -10.38 8.02
C GLY A 228 0.81 -10.66 7.90
N SER A 229 0.12 -9.97 6.99
CA SER A 229 -1.31 -10.18 6.75
C SER A 229 -1.55 -10.98 5.48
N VAL A 230 -2.71 -11.66 5.44
CA VAL A 230 -3.15 -12.42 4.26
C VAL A 230 -3.23 -11.53 3.02
N PHE A 231 -3.70 -10.28 3.17
CA PHE A 231 -3.76 -9.33 2.07
C PHE A 231 -2.38 -9.02 1.50
N LEU A 232 -1.45 -8.62 2.37
CA LEU A 232 -0.07 -8.32 2.01
C LEU A 232 0.64 -9.52 1.36
N ALA A 233 0.29 -10.73 1.78
CA ALA A 233 0.92 -11.97 1.30
C ALA A 233 0.46 -12.43 -0.08
N VAL A 234 -0.74 -12.02 -0.54
CA VAL A 234 -1.32 -12.51 -1.81
C VAL A 234 -1.45 -11.42 -2.86
N TYR A 235 -1.51 -10.15 -2.47
CA TYR A 235 -1.54 -9.03 -3.40
C TYR A 235 -0.13 -8.44 -3.53
N PRO A 236 0.60 -8.70 -4.64
CA PRO A 236 2.01 -8.33 -4.78
C PRO A 236 2.17 -6.85 -5.16
N THR A 237 1.74 -5.98 -4.24
CA THR A 237 1.57 -4.53 -4.45
C THR A 237 2.82 -3.87 -5.03
N GLU A 238 4.00 -4.15 -4.48
CA GLU A 238 5.26 -3.55 -4.93
C GLU A 238 5.64 -3.95 -6.36
N ILE A 239 5.33 -5.18 -6.76
CA ILE A 239 5.63 -5.71 -8.08
C ILE A 239 4.70 -5.05 -9.10
N LEU A 240 3.40 -5.01 -8.80
CA LEU A 240 2.39 -4.36 -9.65
C LEU A 240 2.64 -2.86 -9.78
N ALA A 241 3.07 -2.20 -8.70
CA ALA A 241 3.42 -0.78 -8.72
C ALA A 241 4.59 -0.49 -9.65
N VAL A 242 5.66 -1.29 -9.59
CA VAL A 242 6.81 -1.11 -10.50
C VAL A 242 6.41 -1.32 -11.96
N LEU A 243 5.65 -2.37 -12.25
CA LEU A 243 5.14 -2.62 -13.61
C LEU A 243 4.31 -1.41 -14.11
N ARG A 244 3.45 -0.86 -13.24
CA ARG A 244 2.64 0.31 -13.59
C ARG A 244 3.47 1.57 -13.79
N LEU A 245 4.47 1.84 -12.95
CA LEU A 245 5.38 2.97 -13.15
C LEU A 245 6.11 2.87 -14.48
N ARG A 246 6.55 1.66 -14.86
CA ARG A 246 7.19 1.41 -16.16
C ARG A 246 6.24 1.73 -17.31
N ASP A 247 5.00 1.25 -17.26
CA ASP A 247 3.98 1.57 -18.28
C ASP A 247 3.76 3.09 -18.41
N MET A 248 3.62 3.80 -17.28
CA MET A 248 3.43 5.25 -17.26
C MET A 248 4.61 6.03 -17.86
N LEU A 249 5.81 5.45 -17.81
CA LEU A 249 7.04 6.03 -18.39
C LEU A 249 7.31 5.56 -19.82
N GLY A 250 6.43 4.74 -20.41
CA GLY A 250 6.63 4.15 -21.73
C GLY A 250 7.76 3.11 -21.77
N LEU A 251 8.15 2.55 -20.62
CA LEU A 251 9.11 1.45 -20.54
C LEU A 251 8.39 0.12 -20.77
N PRO A 252 8.89 -0.76 -21.66
CA PRO A 252 8.24 -2.03 -21.93
C PRO A 252 8.35 -2.97 -20.71
N ASN A 253 7.26 -3.65 -20.37
CA ASN A 253 7.28 -4.73 -19.38
C ASN A 253 7.50 -6.10 -20.05
N PRO A 254 7.99 -7.13 -19.32
CA PRO A 254 8.07 -8.48 -19.83
C PRO A 254 6.69 -8.98 -20.27
N ALA A 255 6.61 -9.58 -21.45
CA ALA A 255 5.33 -10.05 -22.00
C ALA A 255 4.68 -11.16 -21.15
N TYR A 256 5.49 -11.93 -20.41
CA TYR A 256 5.03 -12.98 -19.53
C TYR A 256 5.98 -13.10 -18.32
N ILE A 257 5.40 -13.23 -17.12
CA ILE A 257 6.15 -13.44 -15.87
C ILE A 257 5.75 -14.81 -15.29
N ASP A 258 6.58 -15.82 -15.54
CA ASP A 258 6.32 -17.20 -15.13
C ASP A 258 6.63 -17.44 -13.64
N HIS A 259 5.82 -16.84 -12.77
CA HIS A 259 5.99 -16.99 -11.32
C HIS A 259 4.65 -17.26 -10.63
N PRO A 260 4.55 -18.25 -9.70
CA PRO A 260 3.28 -18.60 -9.05
C PRO A 260 2.52 -17.42 -8.43
N LEU A 261 3.22 -16.44 -7.87
CA LEU A 261 2.63 -15.20 -7.34
C LEU A 261 1.89 -14.39 -8.42
N MET A 262 2.49 -14.27 -9.61
CA MET A 262 1.94 -13.53 -10.75
C MET A 262 0.88 -14.32 -11.52
N GLN A 263 0.75 -15.62 -11.25
CA GLN A 263 -0.30 -16.49 -11.80
C GLN A 263 -1.54 -16.56 -10.88
N THR A 264 -1.55 -15.82 -9.77
CA THR A 264 -2.74 -15.71 -8.91
C THR A 264 -3.79 -14.77 -9.54
N PRO A 265 -5.09 -14.95 -9.24
CA PRO A 265 -6.10 -13.99 -9.69
C PRO A 265 -5.89 -12.57 -9.11
N TYR A 266 -5.14 -12.44 -8.02
CA TYR A 266 -4.88 -11.16 -7.35
C TYR A 266 -3.83 -10.32 -8.08
N ALA A 267 -2.87 -10.96 -8.75
CA ALA A 267 -1.89 -10.26 -9.59
C ALA A 267 -2.54 -9.61 -10.83
N ALA A 268 -3.77 -10.00 -11.19
CA ALA A 268 -4.54 -9.35 -12.24
C ALA A 268 -5.27 -8.08 -11.78
N ILE A 269 -5.29 -7.79 -10.47
CA ILE A 269 -5.97 -6.61 -9.92
C ILE A 269 -5.06 -5.37 -10.07
N THR A 270 -5.02 -4.83 -11.28
CA THR A 270 -4.28 -3.60 -11.63
C THR A 270 -5.08 -2.76 -12.61
N CYS A 271 -4.88 -1.44 -12.57
CA CYS A 271 -5.56 -0.48 -13.46
C CYS A 271 -4.54 0.49 -14.05
N LEU A 272 -4.74 0.92 -15.29
CA LEU A 272 -4.08 2.10 -15.85
C LEU A 272 -4.66 3.38 -15.22
N PRO A 273 -3.90 4.49 -15.22
CA PRO A 273 -4.46 5.79 -14.88
C PRO A 273 -5.65 6.12 -15.78
N GLY A 274 -6.80 6.41 -15.15
CA GLY A 274 -8.05 6.73 -15.83
C GLY A 274 -8.96 5.54 -16.16
N ASP A 275 -8.54 4.29 -15.89
CA ASP A 275 -9.41 3.12 -16.08
C ASP A 275 -10.61 3.11 -15.12
N VAL A 276 -10.40 3.60 -13.89
CA VAL A 276 -11.44 3.73 -12.87
C VAL A 276 -12.00 5.14 -12.92
N THR A 277 -13.24 5.25 -13.38
CA THR A 277 -13.94 6.54 -13.59
C THR A 277 -15.12 6.73 -12.64
N GLU A 278 -15.53 5.65 -11.99
CA GLU A 278 -16.59 5.60 -11.02
C GLU A 278 -16.23 6.47 -9.81
N ARG A 279 -17.21 7.25 -9.37
CA ARG A 279 -17.08 8.10 -8.18
C ARG A 279 -17.04 7.25 -6.92
N ASP A 280 -16.24 7.68 -5.96
CA ASP A 280 -16.24 7.12 -4.63
C ASP A 280 -17.10 8.00 -3.73
N GLU A 281 -18.42 7.82 -3.79
CA GLU A 281 -19.37 8.68 -3.06
C GLU A 281 -19.13 8.69 -1.55
N LEU A 282 -18.69 7.57 -0.97
CA LEU A 282 -18.34 7.49 0.44
C LEU A 282 -17.20 8.45 0.75
N LEU A 283 -16.08 8.34 0.02
CA LEU A 283 -14.93 9.20 0.24
C LEU A 283 -15.24 10.67 -0.08
N GLU A 284 -15.93 10.94 -1.18
CA GLU A 284 -16.24 12.30 -1.62
C GLU A 284 -17.13 13.03 -0.63
N ASN A 285 -18.18 12.37 -0.13
CA ASN A 285 -19.05 12.93 0.90
C ASN A 285 -18.28 13.19 2.20
N PHE A 286 -17.41 12.26 2.60
CA PHE A 286 -16.57 12.43 3.77
C PHE A 286 -15.67 13.66 3.65
N LEU A 287 -14.94 13.79 2.53
CA LEU A 287 -14.05 14.92 2.29
C LEU A 287 -14.81 16.24 2.25
N GLU A 288 -16.01 16.27 1.68
CA GLU A 288 -16.86 17.47 1.68
C GLU A 288 -17.22 17.90 3.11
N VAL A 289 -17.66 16.97 3.96
CA VAL A 289 -17.99 17.28 5.36
C VAL A 289 -16.74 17.71 6.14
N VAL A 290 -15.60 17.07 5.91
CA VAL A 290 -14.33 17.47 6.53
C VAL A 290 -13.93 18.89 6.12
N ARG A 291 -14.02 19.25 4.83
CA ARG A 291 -13.73 20.61 4.34
C ARG A 291 -14.62 21.67 5.01
N GLN A 292 -15.88 21.35 5.25
CA GLN A 292 -16.83 22.27 5.86
C GLN A 292 -16.63 22.44 7.37
N ARG A 293 -16.33 21.35 8.08
CA ARG A 293 -16.34 21.33 9.56
C ARG A 293 -14.96 21.36 10.19
N ASP A 294 -14.01 20.67 9.58
CA ASP A 294 -12.67 20.44 10.12
C ASP A 294 -11.57 20.65 9.05
N PRO A 295 -11.55 21.77 8.30
CA PRO A 295 -10.59 21.98 7.21
C PRO A 295 -9.12 21.88 7.69
N GLN A 296 -8.86 22.16 8.97
CA GLN A 296 -7.53 22.05 9.59
C GLN A 296 -6.98 20.61 9.65
N VAL A 297 -7.79 19.58 9.43
CA VAL A 297 -7.29 18.19 9.41
C VAL A 297 -6.80 17.76 8.02
N LEU A 298 -7.08 18.54 6.97
CA LEU A 298 -6.65 18.26 5.60
C LEU A 298 -5.21 18.74 5.39
N PRO A 299 -4.37 17.97 4.67
CA PRO A 299 -3.09 18.48 4.17
C PRO A 299 -3.30 19.75 3.33
N ILE A 300 -2.35 20.70 3.37
CA ILE A 300 -2.42 22.00 2.67
C ILE A 300 -2.67 21.83 1.15
N SER A 301 -2.28 20.71 0.58
CA SER A 301 -2.39 20.39 -0.85
C SER A 301 -3.60 19.50 -1.22
N MET A 302 -4.62 19.36 -0.37
CA MET A 302 -5.80 18.49 -0.54
C MET A 302 -7.15 19.23 -0.46
#